data_AF-A0A1F6X2H5-F1
#
_entry.id   AF-A0A1F6X2H5-F1
#
_cell.length_a   1.000
_cell.length_b   1.000
_cell.length_c   1.000
_cell.angle_alpha   90.00
_cell.angle_beta   90.00
_cell.angle_gamma   90.00
#
_symmetry.space_group_name_H-M   'P 1'
#
loop_
_entity.id
_entity.type
_entity.pdbx_description
1 polymer ?
#
loop_
_entity_poly.entity_id
_entity_poly.type
_entity_poly.pdbx_seq_one_letter_code
_entity_poly.pdbx_strand_id
1 'polypeptide(L)'
;MQKFLKTSGWLATIAGILMVVVGIWGICFTYKNVTQENIVTPADASIPSAKVRGPFTLMSQADIIREHALEGAGGKTYAEMPRQIQKLDEAGSPVLDAEGNPVMTANEARNTWITATALITALHLGIVGYVFSGLVLLLGLISLWTGWVFCKLSRHMTPSALQ
;
A
#
# COMPACT_ATOMS: atom_id res chain seq x y z
N MET A 1 -33.79 23.34 -21.03
CA MET A 1 -32.52 22.57 -21.18
C MET A 1 -31.31 23.31 -20.60
N GLN A 2 -31.11 24.61 -20.82
CA GLN A 2 -29.94 25.35 -20.28
C GLN A 2 -29.81 25.36 -18.74
N LYS A 3 -30.92 25.44 -18.00
CA LYS A 3 -30.90 25.38 -16.53
C LYS A 3 -30.31 24.06 -16.01
N PHE A 4 -30.62 22.94 -16.66
CA PHE A 4 -30.09 21.61 -16.30
C PHE A 4 -28.58 21.47 -16.60
N LEU A 5 -28.10 22.06 -17.70
CA LEU A 5 -26.67 22.07 -18.03
C LEU A 5 -25.86 22.90 -17.02
N LYS A 6 -26.40 24.04 -16.57
CA LYS A 6 -25.75 24.89 -15.56
C LYS A 6 -25.69 24.21 -14.18
N THR A 7 -26.78 23.57 -13.74
CA THR A 7 -26.80 22.87 -12.44
C THR A 7 -25.87 21.66 -12.45
N SER A 8 -25.87 20.87 -13.52
CA SER A 8 -24.97 19.72 -13.69
C SER A 8 -23.50 20.14 -13.72
N GLY A 9 -23.15 21.19 -14.47
CA GLY A 9 -21.77 21.70 -14.52
C GLY A 9 -21.25 22.20 -13.17
N TRP A 10 -22.11 22.89 -12.40
CA TRP A 10 -21.73 23.33 -11.05
C TRP A 10 -21.55 22.15 -10.09
N LEU A 11 -22.47 21.17 -10.13
CA LEU A 11 -22.37 19.97 -9.29
C LEU A 11 -21.10 19.17 -9.58
N ALA A 12 -20.77 18.94 -10.86
CA ALA A 12 -19.55 18.25 -11.27
C ALA A 12 -18.29 19.00 -10.83
N THR A 13 -18.32 20.33 -10.87
CA THR A 13 -17.20 21.15 -10.38
C THR A 13 -17.02 21.00 -8.87
N ILE A 14 -18.09 21.09 -8.08
CA ILE A 14 -18.02 20.91 -6.61
C ILE A 14 -17.52 19.52 -6.25
N ALA A 15 -18.07 18.47 -6.87
CA ALA A 15 -17.65 17.09 -6.65
C ALA A 15 -16.17 16.90 -7.01
N GLY A 16 -15.71 17.52 -8.10
CA GLY A 16 -14.31 17.49 -8.51
C GLY A 16 -13.37 18.15 -7.51
N ILE A 17 -13.73 19.34 -7.00
CA ILE A 17 -12.95 20.03 -5.95
C ILE A 17 -12.84 19.14 -4.72
N LEU A 18 -13.95 18.56 -4.27
CA LEU A 18 -13.97 17.70 -3.08
C LEU A 18 -13.06 16.48 -3.27
N MET A 19 -13.14 15.80 -4.42
CA MET A 19 -12.27 14.66 -4.71
C MET A 19 -10.80 15.06 -4.76
N VAL A 20 -10.45 16.20 -5.38
CA VAL A 20 -9.06 16.67 -5.38
C VAL A 20 -8.57 16.92 -3.96
N VAL A 21 -9.36 17.60 -3.12
CA VAL A 21 -8.98 17.86 -1.73
C VAL A 21 -8.77 16.55 -0.95
N VAL A 22 -9.71 15.60 -1.07
CA VAL A 22 -9.63 14.30 -0.40
C VAL A 22 -8.42 13.50 -0.88
N GLY A 23 -8.16 13.49 -2.19
CA GLY A 23 -7.02 12.76 -2.75
C GLY A 23 -5.67 13.36 -2.33
N ILE A 24 -5.53 14.70 -2.30
CA ILE A 24 -4.29 15.35 -1.82
C ILE A 24 -4.10 15.01 -0.34
N TRP A 25 -5.18 15.13 0.45
CA TRP A 25 -5.15 14.81 1.86
C TRP A 25 -4.77 13.35 2.11
N GLY A 26 -5.31 12.42 1.34
CA GLY A 26 -4.99 10.98 1.40
C GLY A 26 -3.50 10.71 1.14
N ILE A 27 -2.91 11.30 0.10
CA ILE A 27 -1.47 11.19 -0.18
C ILE A 27 -0.64 11.72 0.99
N CYS A 28 -0.97 12.92 1.49
CA CYS A 28 -0.27 13.51 2.63
C CYS A 28 -0.41 12.67 3.90
N PHE A 29 -1.58 12.12 4.17
CA PHE A 29 -1.84 11.24 5.30
C PHE A 29 -0.97 9.98 5.21
N THR A 30 -0.98 9.28 4.07
CA THR A 30 -0.14 8.09 3.87
C THR A 30 1.34 8.43 3.99
N TYR A 31 1.80 9.53 3.39
CA TYR A 31 3.20 9.97 3.50
C TYR A 31 3.63 10.19 4.94
N LYS A 32 2.81 10.87 5.74
CA LYS A 32 3.12 11.11 7.16
C LYS A 32 3.20 9.80 7.95
N ASN A 33 2.23 8.89 7.77
CA ASN A 33 2.24 7.59 8.47
C ASN A 33 3.43 6.71 8.07
N VAL A 34 3.84 6.72 6.80
CA VAL A 34 4.98 5.92 6.35
C VAL A 34 6.31 6.53 6.82
N THR A 35 6.44 7.86 6.75
CA THR A 35 7.70 8.54 7.08
C THR A 35 8.01 8.56 8.58
N GLN A 36 7.00 8.45 9.45
CA GLN A 36 7.20 8.42 10.90
C GLN A 36 7.92 7.14 11.37
N GLU A 37 7.76 6.03 10.64
CA GLU A 37 8.37 4.74 10.98
C GLU A 37 9.89 4.71 10.69
N ASN A 38 10.41 5.71 9.97
CA ASN A 38 11.83 5.92 9.69
C ASN A 38 12.56 4.66 9.17
N ILE A 39 11.89 3.93 8.26
CA ILE A 39 12.43 2.71 7.67
C ILE A 39 13.39 3.09 6.52
N VAL A 40 14.53 2.40 6.46
CA VAL A 40 15.53 2.50 5.38
C VAL A 40 15.71 1.13 4.76
N THR A 41 15.70 1.09 3.43
CA THR A 41 15.91 -0.17 2.70
C THR A 41 17.34 -0.68 2.86
N PRO A 42 17.52 -2.01 2.97
CA PRO A 42 18.84 -2.61 3.07
C PRO A 42 19.60 -2.51 1.73
N ALA A 43 20.89 -2.85 1.74
CA ALA A 43 21.78 -2.67 0.59
C ALA A 43 21.52 -3.67 -0.57
N ASP A 44 20.88 -4.79 -0.25
CA ASP A 44 20.48 -5.86 -1.16
C ASP A 44 19.05 -5.67 -1.74
N ALA A 45 18.32 -4.65 -1.28
CA ALA A 45 17.02 -4.32 -1.85
C ALA A 45 17.13 -3.73 -3.27
N SER A 46 16.08 -3.87 -4.07
CA SER A 46 15.99 -3.32 -5.42
C SER A 46 16.20 -1.79 -5.49
N ILE A 47 15.85 -1.07 -4.43
CA ILE A 47 16.19 0.35 -4.23
C ILE A 47 17.02 0.43 -2.94
N PRO A 48 18.37 0.41 -3.02
CA PRO A 48 19.21 0.28 -1.85
C PRO A 48 19.35 1.60 -1.07
N SER A 49 19.47 1.52 0.26
CA SER A 49 19.79 2.65 1.15
C SER A 49 18.87 3.87 1.01
N ALA A 50 17.61 3.65 0.63
CA ALA A 50 16.61 4.69 0.44
C ALA A 50 15.62 4.72 1.61
N LYS A 51 15.17 5.91 1.99
CA LYS A 51 14.09 6.05 2.98
C LYS A 51 12.78 5.58 2.38
N VAL A 52 12.09 4.68 3.07
CA VAL A 52 10.78 4.17 2.67
C VAL A 52 9.76 5.27 2.88
N ARG A 53 9.31 5.89 1.79
CA ARG A 53 8.39 7.04 1.82
C ARG A 53 7.34 6.99 0.73
N GLY A 54 7.72 6.49 -0.44
CA GLY A 54 6.85 6.41 -1.61
C GLY A 54 6.45 4.96 -1.96
N PRO A 55 5.53 4.79 -2.92
CA PRO A 55 5.03 3.49 -3.34
C PRO A 55 6.14 2.55 -3.83
N PHE A 56 7.10 3.04 -4.62
CA PHE A 56 8.21 2.21 -5.12
C PHE A 56 9.17 1.76 -4.01
N THR A 57 9.47 2.63 -3.05
CA THR A 57 10.32 2.27 -1.90
C THR A 57 9.60 1.33 -0.93
N LEU A 58 8.28 1.45 -0.79
CA LEU A 58 7.45 0.53 -0.02
C LEU A 58 7.47 -0.87 -0.65
N MET A 59 7.34 -0.93 -1.98
CA MET A 59 7.41 -2.18 -2.74
C MET A 59 8.76 -2.86 -2.57
N SER A 60 9.85 -2.10 -2.78
CA SER A 60 11.22 -2.60 -2.59
C SER A 60 11.45 -3.16 -1.19
N GLN A 61 10.94 -2.49 -0.15
CA GLN A 61 11.01 -2.98 1.22
C GLN A 61 10.17 -4.25 1.45
N ALA A 62 8.97 -4.32 0.87
CA ALA A 62 8.10 -5.48 1.02
C ALA A 62 8.70 -6.73 0.34
N ASP A 63 9.28 -6.54 -0.84
CA ASP A 63 9.92 -7.61 -1.61
C ASP A 63 11.14 -8.18 -0.86
N ILE A 64 12.03 -7.32 -0.35
CA ILE A 64 13.23 -7.79 0.35
C ILE A 64 12.91 -8.47 1.69
N ILE A 65 11.88 -8.01 2.42
CA ILE A 65 11.40 -8.71 3.63
C ILE A 65 10.93 -10.12 3.29
N ARG A 66 10.20 -10.26 2.17
CA ARG A 66 9.71 -11.56 1.73
C ARG A 66 10.86 -12.50 1.34
N GLU A 67 11.87 -11.97 0.66
CA GLU A 67 13.07 -12.70 0.27
C GLU A 67 13.81 -13.24 1.51
N HIS A 68 14.18 -12.38 2.46
CA HIS A 68 14.84 -12.82 3.70
C HIS A 68 13.98 -13.77 4.54
N ALA A 69 12.64 -13.59 4.53
CA ALA A 69 11.74 -14.52 5.20
C ALA A 69 11.72 -15.91 4.55
N LEU A 70 11.81 -15.98 3.21
CA LEU A 70 11.94 -17.24 2.46
C LEU A 70 13.29 -17.90 2.72
N GLU A 71 14.37 -17.13 2.68
CA GLU A 71 15.71 -17.64 2.99
C GLU A 71 15.78 -18.22 4.40
N GLY A 72 15.29 -17.48 5.40
CA GLY A 72 15.22 -17.94 6.79
C GLY A 72 14.31 -19.15 7.01
N ALA A 73 13.32 -19.35 6.13
CA ALA A 73 12.43 -20.51 6.15
C ALA A 73 12.93 -21.69 5.28
N GLY A 74 14.11 -21.58 4.67
CA GLY A 74 14.65 -22.61 3.77
C GLY A 74 13.82 -22.77 2.48
N GLY A 75 13.31 -21.65 1.96
CA GLY A 75 12.48 -21.59 0.74
C GLY A 75 11.01 -21.99 0.96
N LYS A 76 10.61 -22.27 2.20
CA LYS A 76 9.25 -22.73 2.53
C LYS A 76 8.35 -21.57 2.90
N THR A 77 7.12 -21.58 2.40
CA THR A 77 6.05 -20.69 2.84
C THR A 77 5.45 -21.14 4.17
N TYR A 78 4.65 -20.27 4.80
CA TYR A 78 3.99 -20.56 6.08
C TYR A 78 3.27 -21.91 6.14
N ALA A 79 2.57 -22.28 5.06
CA ALA A 79 1.77 -23.51 4.99
C ALA A 79 2.64 -24.76 4.83
N GLU A 80 3.85 -24.61 4.29
CA GLU A 80 4.81 -25.70 4.06
C GLU A 80 5.68 -25.97 5.29
N MET A 81 5.62 -25.08 6.30
CA MET A 81 6.36 -25.22 7.55
C MET A 81 5.54 -25.96 8.63
N PRO A 82 6.11 -27.01 9.25
CA PRO A 82 5.46 -27.68 10.37
C PRO A 82 5.40 -26.74 11.59
N ARG A 83 4.39 -26.92 12.43
CA ARG A 83 4.23 -26.15 13.67
C ARG A 83 5.33 -26.40 14.68
N GLN A 84 5.84 -27.61 14.71
CA GLN A 84 6.91 -28.04 15.61
C GLN A 84 8.04 -28.65 14.80
N ILE A 85 9.26 -28.39 15.24
CA ILE A 85 10.49 -28.94 14.69
C ILE A 85 11.29 -29.56 15.83
N GLN A 86 12.12 -30.56 15.50
CA GLN A 86 13.02 -31.15 16.49
C GLN A 86 13.98 -30.07 17.00
N LYS A 87 14.15 -29.98 18.31
CA LYS A 87 15.12 -29.10 18.93
C LYS A 87 16.51 -29.61 18.58
N LEU A 88 17.33 -28.76 17.95
CA LEU A 88 18.71 -29.07 17.62
C LEU A 88 19.62 -28.47 18.70
N ASP A 89 20.67 -29.18 19.10
CA ASP A 89 21.73 -28.67 19.96
C ASP A 89 22.72 -27.78 19.18
N GLU A 90 23.72 -27.20 19.87
CA GLU A 90 24.78 -26.38 19.27
C GLU A 90 25.65 -27.13 18.24
N ALA A 91 25.56 -28.46 18.19
CA ALA A 91 26.23 -29.31 17.20
C ALA A 91 25.31 -29.72 16.03
N GLY A 92 24.04 -29.26 16.02
CA GLY A 92 23.07 -29.60 14.98
C GLY A 92 22.46 -31.00 15.10
N SER A 93 22.54 -31.62 16.28
CA SER A 93 21.96 -32.93 16.58
C SER A 93 20.62 -32.79 17.34
N PRO A 94 19.64 -33.69 17.14
CA PRO A 94 18.37 -33.61 17.86
C PRO A 94 18.57 -33.80 19.38
N VAL A 95 18.10 -32.85 20.18
CA VAL A 95 18.05 -32.97 21.64
C VAL A 95 17.02 -34.04 21.97
N LEU A 96 17.47 -35.14 22.57
CA LEU A 96 16.61 -36.25 22.97
C LEU A 96 16.07 -36.03 24.39
N ASP A 97 14.83 -36.43 24.64
CA ASP A 97 14.23 -36.51 25.97
C ASP A 97 14.75 -37.72 26.76
N ALA A 98 14.29 -37.87 28.01
CA ALA A 98 14.71 -38.97 28.89
C ALA A 98 14.32 -40.36 28.34
N GLU A 99 13.38 -40.41 27.41
CA GLU A 99 12.89 -41.61 26.72
C GLU A 99 13.59 -41.86 25.37
N GLY A 100 14.51 -40.99 24.94
CA GLY A 100 15.28 -41.13 23.71
C GLY A 100 14.57 -40.62 22.44
N ASN A 101 13.47 -39.88 22.59
CA ASN A 101 12.77 -39.25 21.47
C ASN A 101 13.21 -37.79 21.27
N PRO A 102 13.18 -37.26 20.04
CA PRO A 102 13.52 -35.87 19.80
C PRO A 102 12.53 -34.92 20.47
N VAL A 103 13.04 -34.00 21.29
CA VAL A 103 12.22 -32.94 21.90
C VAL A 103 11.73 -32.02 20.79
N MET A 104 10.41 -31.97 20.60
CA MET A 104 9.79 -31.08 19.63
C MET A 104 9.62 -29.68 20.21
N THR A 105 10.20 -28.68 19.57
CA THR A 105 10.03 -27.26 19.91
C THR A 105 9.17 -26.53 18.89
N ALA A 106 8.62 -25.37 19.27
CA ALA A 106 7.91 -24.51 18.34
C ALA A 106 8.84 -24.07 17.18
N ASN A 107 8.28 -24.00 15.97
CA ASN A 107 9.03 -23.55 14.80
C ASN A 107 9.13 -22.02 14.79
N GLU A 108 10.28 -21.48 15.20
CA GLU A 108 10.51 -20.03 15.24
C GLU A 108 10.57 -19.39 13.84
N ALA A 109 10.99 -20.11 12.80
CA ALA A 109 10.93 -19.61 11.43
C ALA A 109 9.48 -19.37 10.99
N ARG A 110 8.57 -20.24 11.44
CA ARG A 110 7.12 -20.08 11.20
C ARG A 110 6.55 -18.86 11.94
N ASN A 111 7.03 -18.54 13.14
CA ASN A 111 6.65 -17.32 13.87
C ASN A 111 7.18 -16.06 13.17
N THR A 112 8.45 -16.08 12.77
CA THR A 112 9.10 -14.99 12.05
C THR A 112 8.39 -14.69 10.73
N TRP A 113 7.92 -15.72 10.02
CA TRP A 113 7.14 -15.57 8.80
C TRP A 113 5.81 -14.82 9.03
N ILE A 114 5.12 -15.06 10.14
CA ILE A 114 3.88 -14.33 10.48
C ILE A 114 4.20 -12.85 10.65
N THR A 115 5.26 -12.52 11.39
CA THR A 115 5.71 -11.14 11.61
C THR A 115 6.09 -10.47 10.29
N ALA A 116 6.89 -11.14 9.45
CA ALA A 116 7.25 -10.67 8.12
C ALA A 116 6.01 -10.41 7.25
N THR A 117 5.04 -11.33 7.26
CA THR A 117 3.78 -11.18 6.52
C THR A 117 2.97 -9.97 7.02
N ALA A 118 2.93 -9.73 8.34
CA ALA A 118 2.27 -8.57 8.91
C ALA A 118 2.92 -7.24 8.44
N LEU A 119 4.26 -7.17 8.47
CA LEU A 119 5.02 -6.02 7.96
C LEU A 119 4.77 -5.80 6.46
N ILE A 120 4.89 -6.84 5.65
CA ILE A 120 4.62 -6.79 4.19
C ILE A 120 3.19 -6.31 3.93
N THR A 121 2.21 -6.81 4.68
CA THR A 121 0.81 -6.41 4.53
C THR A 121 0.62 -4.93 4.84
N ALA A 122 1.27 -4.42 5.90
CA ALA A 122 1.23 -3.00 6.24
C ALA A 122 1.86 -2.13 5.14
N LEU A 123 2.99 -2.56 4.57
CA LEU A 123 3.65 -1.87 3.46
C LEU A 123 2.76 -1.86 2.21
N HIS A 124 2.15 -2.98 1.84
CA HIS A 124 1.19 -3.07 0.74
C HIS A 124 -0.05 -2.21 0.97
N LEU A 125 -0.56 -2.12 2.21
CA LEU A 125 -1.67 -1.25 2.54
C LEU A 125 -1.30 0.23 2.33
N GLY A 126 -0.05 0.61 2.64
CA GLY A 126 0.50 1.93 2.31
C GLY A 126 0.53 2.19 0.81
N ILE A 127 0.96 1.22 -0.01
CA ILE A 127 0.93 1.32 -1.48
C ILE A 127 -0.52 1.51 -1.98
N VAL A 128 -1.46 0.71 -1.47
CA VAL A 128 -2.89 0.84 -1.81
C VAL A 128 -3.42 2.22 -1.41
N GLY A 129 -3.00 2.77 -0.27
CA GLY A 129 -3.35 4.13 0.14
C GLY A 129 -2.92 5.20 -0.86
N TYR A 130 -1.69 5.10 -1.39
CA TYR A 130 -1.21 5.99 -2.45
C TYR A 130 -1.97 5.81 -3.76
N VAL A 131 -2.17 4.58 -4.21
CA VAL A 131 -2.87 4.27 -5.46
C VAL A 131 -4.32 4.75 -5.40
N PHE A 132 -5.02 4.47 -4.30
CA PHE A 132 -6.40 4.90 -4.08
C PHE A 132 -6.50 6.43 -4.06
N SER A 133 -5.63 7.11 -3.33
CA SER A 133 -5.61 8.58 -3.28
C SER A 133 -5.29 9.19 -4.64
N GLY A 134 -4.35 8.59 -5.38
CA GLY A 134 -4.03 8.98 -6.76
C GLY A 134 -5.20 8.81 -7.73
N LEU A 135 -5.96 7.73 -7.63
CA LEU A 135 -7.17 7.52 -8.42
C LEU A 135 -8.24 8.56 -8.10
N VAL A 136 -8.47 8.84 -6.82
CA VAL A 136 -9.42 9.87 -6.38
C VAL A 136 -9.03 11.25 -6.91
N LEU A 137 -7.73 11.59 -6.87
CA LEU A 137 -7.22 12.81 -7.49
C LEU A 137 -7.49 12.88 -8.99
N LEU A 138 -7.18 11.81 -9.71
CA LEU A 138 -7.37 11.73 -11.16
C LEU A 138 -8.85 11.93 -11.53
N LEU A 139 -9.75 11.23 -10.84
CA LEU A 139 -11.19 11.38 -11.04
C LEU A 139 -11.68 12.80 -10.69
N GLY A 140 -11.13 13.40 -9.64
CA GLY A 140 -11.39 14.80 -9.29
C GLY A 140 -11.00 15.77 -10.41
N LEU A 141 -9.82 15.60 -11.01
CA LEU A 141 -9.35 16.41 -12.14
C LEU A 141 -10.23 16.23 -13.39
N ILE A 142 -10.65 15.00 -13.70
CA ILE A 142 -11.59 14.72 -14.80
C ILE A 142 -12.95 15.39 -14.54
N SER A 143 -13.44 15.34 -13.31
CA SER A 143 -14.71 15.99 -12.91
C SER A 143 -14.63 17.52 -13.01
N LEU A 144 -13.48 18.12 -12.63
CA LEU A 144 -13.24 19.55 -12.83
C LEU A 144 -13.20 19.94 -14.30
N TRP A 145 -12.52 19.14 -15.13
CA TRP A 145 -12.45 19.36 -16.58
C TRP A 145 -13.84 19.32 -17.22
N THR A 146 -14.63 18.29 -16.92
CA THR A 146 -16.00 18.15 -17.44
C THR A 146 -16.92 19.28 -16.93
N GLY A 147 -16.84 19.64 -15.65
CA GLY A 147 -17.56 20.78 -15.08
C GLY A 147 -17.22 22.10 -15.78
N TRP A 148 -15.93 22.35 -16.07
CA TRP A 148 -15.49 23.54 -16.79
C TRP A 148 -16.03 23.58 -18.23
N VAL A 149 -16.00 22.46 -18.95
CA VAL A 149 -16.53 22.34 -20.31
C VAL A 149 -18.04 22.63 -20.34
N PHE A 150 -18.82 22.05 -19.43
CA PHE A 150 -20.27 22.31 -19.35
C PHE A 150 -20.59 23.78 -19.01
N CYS A 151 -19.85 24.36 -18.06
CA CYS A 151 -19.99 25.78 -17.72
C CYS A 151 -19.71 26.68 -18.94
N LYS A 152 -18.63 26.41 -19.68
CA LYS A 152 -18.27 27.17 -20.89
C LYS A 152 -19.33 27.04 -21.98
N LEU A 153 -19.82 25.83 -22.24
CA LEU A 153 -20.86 25.58 -23.25
C LEU A 153 -22.18 26.28 -22.90
N SER A 154 -22.55 26.31 -21.61
CA SER A 154 -23.77 26.97 -21.15
C SER A 154 -23.77 28.49 -21.36
N ARG A 155 -22.58 29.13 -21.39
CA ARG A 155 -22.44 30.57 -21.64
C ARG A 155 -22.67 30.91 -23.10
N HIS A 156 -22.25 30.05 -24.03
CA HIS A 156 -22.44 30.24 -25.48
C HIS A 156 -23.88 30.04 -25.96
N MET A 157 -24.70 29.29 -25.21
CA MET A 157 -26.10 29.07 -25.62
C MET A 157 -27.04 30.21 -25.20
N THR A 158 -26.64 31.14 -24.34
CA THR A 158 -27.45 32.33 -24.01
C THR A 158 -27.47 33.25 -25.25
N PRO A 159 -28.56 33.30 -26.03
CA PRO A 159 -28.65 34.23 -27.14
C PRO A 159 -28.82 35.63 -26.56
N SER A 160 -28.24 36.60 -27.25
CA SER A 160 -28.45 38.04 -27.08
C SER A 160 -29.86 38.40 -26.58
N ALA A 161 -29.96 38.71 -25.29
CA ALA A 161 -31.01 39.58 -24.80
C ALA A 161 -30.65 41.00 -25.27
N LEU A 162 -30.94 41.31 -26.54
CA LEU A 162 -31.12 42.65 -27.13
C LEU A 162 -31.41 42.48 -28.62
N GLN A 163 -32.67 42.19 -28.93
CA GLN A 163 -33.43 42.77 -30.05
C GLN A 163 -34.91 42.51 -29.83
#